data_AF-A0A021X5C7-F1
#
_entry.id   AF-A0A021X5C7-F1
#
_cell.length_a   1.000
_cell.length_b   1.000
_cell.length_c   1.000
_cell.angle_alpha   90.00
_cell.angle_beta   90.00
_cell.angle_gamma   90.00
#
_symmetry.space_group_name_H-M   'P 1'
#
loop_
_entity.id
_entity.type
_entity.pdbx_description
1 polymer ?
#
loop_
_entity_poly.entity_id
_entity_poly.type
_entity_poly.pdbx_seq_one_letter_code
_entity_poly.pdbx_strand_id
1 'polypeptide(L)'
;MRIHHVAGGLMMALALAGCQRTSMDSVNTQQNITPLQAQPIGSVSSSQLPDPTTDTSQFPEKPTTDTAMATGTGVAGGAADAAAATALDVTKESMVGNWRVASGPSSCDMFLTLTNLGSGSRGGTRGCAGELTTMGSWEVAGKQVVLKDRNGNSIARLYKSADARFDGTTNSGQPVSLSR
;
A
#
# COMPACT_ATOMS: atom_id res chain seq x y z
N MET A 1 58.30 -21.49 22.16
CA MET A 1 56.98 -21.78 21.54
C MET A 1 55.88 -22.15 22.55
N ARG A 2 56.12 -22.95 23.60
CA ARG A 2 55.08 -23.35 24.58
C ARG A 2 54.41 -22.23 25.40
N ILE A 3 55.10 -21.11 25.64
CA ILE A 3 54.59 -20.01 26.50
C ILE A 3 53.57 -19.13 25.75
N HIS A 4 53.72 -18.99 24.42
CA HIS A 4 52.79 -18.21 23.59
C HIS A 4 51.41 -18.87 23.47
N HIS A 5 51.34 -20.20 23.52
CA HIS A 5 50.08 -20.93 23.50
C HIS A 5 49.29 -20.80 24.81
N VAL A 6 50.00 -20.70 25.95
CA VAL A 6 49.37 -20.47 27.26
C VAL A 6 48.80 -19.05 27.35
N ALA A 7 49.53 -18.05 26.85
CA ALA A 7 49.05 -16.66 26.80
C ALA A 7 47.85 -16.47 25.86
N GLY A 8 47.86 -17.13 24.69
CA GLY A 8 46.73 -17.10 23.76
C GLY A 8 45.48 -17.80 24.30
N GLY A 9 45.64 -18.94 24.98
CA GLY A 9 44.52 -19.67 25.59
C GLY A 9 43.85 -18.90 26.72
N LEU A 10 44.64 -18.20 27.55
CA LEU A 10 44.11 -17.40 28.65
C LEU A 10 43.29 -16.18 28.16
N MET A 11 43.77 -15.49 27.12
CA MET A 11 43.03 -14.38 26.49
C MET A 11 41.68 -14.83 25.91
N MET A 12 41.62 -16.02 25.30
CA MET A 12 40.36 -16.56 24.75
C MET A 12 39.36 -16.91 25.85
N ALA A 13 39.81 -17.40 27.02
CA ALA A 13 38.94 -17.76 28.13
C ALA A 13 38.29 -16.54 28.80
N LEU A 14 38.99 -15.40 28.88
CA LEU A 14 38.43 -14.16 29.45
C LEU A 14 37.36 -13.51 28.56
N ALA A 15 37.38 -13.77 27.25
CA ALA A 15 36.39 -13.20 26.32
C ALA A 15 34.98 -13.84 26.44
N LEU A 16 34.86 -15.06 26.98
CA LEU A 16 33.58 -15.76 27.12
C LEU A 16 32.84 -15.47 28.43
N ALA A 17 33.45 -14.78 29.40
CA ALA A 17 32.82 -14.47 30.69
C ALA A 17 31.92 -13.21 30.67
N GLY A 18 31.83 -12.50 29.54
CA GLY A 18 31.12 -11.22 29.41
C GLY A 18 29.61 -11.28 29.19
N CYS A 19 28.99 -12.46 29.11
CA CYS A 19 27.55 -12.59 28.87
C CYS A 19 26.71 -12.63 30.16
N GLN A 20 27.00 -11.77 31.15
CA GLN A 20 25.99 -11.49 32.19
C GLN A 20 25.02 -10.46 31.62
N ARG A 21 23.95 -10.96 31.01
CA ARG A 21 22.79 -10.16 30.62
C ARG A 21 22.13 -9.70 31.92
N THR A 22 22.38 -8.46 32.30
CA THR A 22 21.62 -7.78 33.37
C THR A 22 20.20 -7.63 32.88
N SER A 23 19.35 -8.65 33.07
CA SER A 23 17.92 -8.48 33.02
C SER A 23 17.56 -7.65 34.25
N MET A 24 17.39 -6.33 34.05
CA MET A 24 16.60 -5.55 34.98
C MET A 24 15.23 -6.22 35.03
N ASP A 25 14.91 -6.79 36.18
CA ASP A 25 13.57 -7.19 36.58
C ASP A 25 12.68 -5.97 36.32
N SER A 26 11.94 -6.01 35.21
CA SER A 26 11.00 -4.98 34.87
C SER A 26 9.96 -4.99 35.98
N VAL A 27 9.99 -3.97 36.84
CA VAL A 27 8.89 -3.68 37.75
C VAL A 27 7.64 -3.63 36.88
N ASN A 28 6.80 -4.64 37.02
CA ASN A 28 5.53 -4.71 36.32
C ASN A 28 4.61 -3.66 36.93
N THR A 29 4.69 -2.44 36.41
CA THR A 29 3.75 -1.35 36.65
C THR A 29 2.62 -1.40 35.63
N GLN A 30 2.09 -2.58 35.28
CA GLN A 30 0.77 -2.63 34.66
C GLN A 30 -0.24 -2.06 35.66
N GLN A 31 -0.53 -0.77 35.50
CA GLN A 31 -1.76 -0.21 36.02
C GLN A 31 -2.90 -0.99 35.39
N ASN A 32 -3.64 -1.72 36.23
CA ASN A 32 -4.88 -2.36 35.86
C ASN A 32 -5.88 -1.24 35.56
N ILE A 33 -6.00 -0.87 34.28
CA ILE A 33 -6.91 0.18 33.84
C ILE A 33 -8.30 -0.43 33.80
N THR A 34 -9.14 -0.05 34.75
CA THR A 34 -10.53 -0.48 34.80
C THR A 34 -11.24 -0.05 33.51
N PRO A 35 -11.86 -0.97 32.75
CA PRO A 35 -12.52 -0.61 31.51
C PRO A 35 -13.63 0.42 31.76
N LEU A 36 -13.59 1.50 30.99
CA LEU A 36 -14.62 2.55 31.00
C LEU A 36 -15.98 1.92 30.68
N GLN A 37 -17.01 2.31 31.42
CA GLN A 37 -18.37 1.88 31.12
C GLN A 37 -18.82 2.48 29.78
N ALA A 38 -19.48 1.66 28.96
CA ALA A 38 -20.01 2.11 27.68
C ALA A 38 -20.99 3.27 27.90
N GLN A 39 -20.76 4.38 27.20
CA GLN A 39 -21.71 5.49 27.22
C GLN A 39 -23.01 5.10 26.49
N PRO A 40 -24.17 5.56 26.95
CA PRO A 40 -25.43 5.32 26.28
C PRO A 40 -25.39 5.93 24.87
N ILE A 41 -25.52 5.09 23.84
CA ILE A 41 -25.70 5.56 22.47
C ILE A 41 -27.16 5.97 22.28
N GLY A 42 -27.37 7.17 21.73
CA GLY A 42 -28.70 7.64 21.34
C GLY A 42 -29.26 6.80 20.19
N SER A 43 -30.59 6.75 20.08
CA SER A 43 -31.26 6.09 18.97
C SER A 43 -30.94 6.80 17.65
N VAL A 44 -30.61 6.03 16.62
CA VAL A 44 -30.42 6.55 15.27
C VAL A 44 -31.79 6.71 14.63
N SER A 45 -32.16 7.94 14.27
CA SER A 45 -33.38 8.20 13.50
C SER A 45 -33.18 7.76 12.05
N SER A 46 -33.81 6.66 11.66
CA SER A 46 -33.87 6.23 10.27
C SER A 46 -35.09 6.86 9.60
N SER A 47 -34.88 7.89 8.78
CA SER A 47 -35.89 8.35 7.82
C SER A 47 -35.67 7.61 6.50
N GLN A 48 -36.73 7.03 5.95
CA GLN A 48 -36.69 6.46 4.60
C GLN A 48 -36.52 7.60 3.60
N LEU A 49 -35.43 7.54 2.84
CA LEU A 49 -35.26 8.39 1.67
C LEU A 49 -36.36 8.04 0.66
N PRO A 50 -37.00 9.05 0.02
CA PRO A 50 -37.99 8.82 -1.01
C PRO A 50 -37.44 7.90 -2.12
N ASP A 51 -38.32 7.06 -2.66
CA ASP A 51 -38.00 6.12 -3.73
C ASP A 51 -37.51 6.90 -4.98
N PRO A 52 -36.27 6.67 -5.45
CA PRO A 52 -35.72 7.38 -6.60
C PRO A 52 -36.41 7.03 -7.93
N THR A 53 -37.37 6.09 -7.94
CA THR A 53 -38.13 5.67 -9.12
C THR A 53 -39.47 6.37 -9.26
N THR A 54 -39.96 7.02 -8.20
CA THR A 54 -41.20 7.79 -8.23
C THR A 54 -40.88 9.28 -8.27
N ASP A 55 -40.96 9.83 -9.48
CA ASP A 55 -40.99 11.25 -9.79
C ASP A 55 -39.62 11.92 -10.06
N THR A 56 -39.10 11.70 -11.27
CA THR A 56 -37.91 12.37 -11.82
C THR A 56 -38.22 13.73 -12.46
N SER A 57 -39.46 14.21 -12.40
CA SER A 57 -39.92 15.39 -13.14
C SER A 57 -39.54 16.73 -12.49
N GLN A 58 -39.05 16.71 -11.24
CA GLN A 58 -38.73 17.91 -10.45
C GLN A 58 -37.22 18.13 -10.23
N PHE A 59 -36.38 17.21 -10.70
CA PHE A 59 -34.93 17.37 -10.62
C PHE A 59 -34.41 17.89 -11.97
N PRO A 60 -33.67 19.01 -11.99
CA PRO A 60 -32.95 19.44 -13.19
C PRO A 60 -32.08 18.29 -13.70
N GLU A 61 -32.12 18.06 -15.01
CA GLU A 61 -31.31 17.02 -15.65
C GLU A 61 -29.84 17.25 -15.28
N LYS A 62 -29.16 16.18 -14.85
CA LYS A 62 -27.74 16.23 -14.44
C LYS A 62 -26.98 17.02 -15.50
N PRO A 63 -26.30 18.14 -15.14
CA PRO A 63 -25.37 18.76 -16.06
C PRO A 63 -24.39 17.69 -16.52
N THR A 64 -24.33 17.47 -17.83
CA THR A 64 -23.25 16.71 -18.47
C THR A 64 -21.98 17.52 -18.30
N THR A 65 -21.49 17.61 -17.07
CA THR A 65 -20.20 18.21 -16.75
C THR A 65 -19.16 17.28 -17.32
N ASP A 66 -18.73 17.68 -18.51
CA ASP A 66 -17.45 17.41 -19.10
C ASP A 66 -16.43 17.03 -18.02
N THR A 67 -16.05 15.75 -17.99
CA THR A 67 -14.93 15.26 -17.16
C THR A 67 -13.58 15.74 -17.75
N ALA A 68 -13.60 16.80 -18.56
CA ALA A 68 -12.44 17.47 -19.11
C ALA A 68 -11.62 18.24 -18.05
N MET A 69 -12.16 18.54 -16.86
CA MET A 69 -11.43 19.28 -15.82
C MET A 69 -10.67 18.41 -14.79
N ALA A 70 -10.72 17.08 -14.91
CA ALA A 70 -9.80 16.15 -14.22
C ALA A 70 -8.83 15.46 -15.20
N THR A 71 -8.93 15.79 -16.48
CA THR A 71 -8.16 15.16 -17.54
C THR A 71 -7.11 16.14 -18.02
N GLY A 72 -5.94 16.09 -17.38
CA GLY A 72 -4.71 16.50 -18.05
C GLY A 72 -4.66 15.77 -19.38
N THR A 73 -4.70 16.53 -20.46
CA THR A 73 -4.62 16.12 -21.86
C THR A 73 -3.67 14.94 -22.06
N GLY A 74 -4.25 13.79 -22.42
CA GLY A 74 -3.53 12.58 -22.80
C GLY A 74 -4.50 11.56 -23.38
N VAL A 75 -4.50 11.45 -24.70
CA VAL A 75 -5.31 10.53 -25.51
C VAL A 75 -4.95 9.07 -25.13
N ALA A 76 -5.60 8.51 -24.10
CA ALA A 76 -5.48 7.09 -23.72
C ALA A 76 -6.66 6.54 -22.88
N GLY A 77 -7.80 7.25 -22.80
CA GLY A 77 -8.86 6.97 -21.83
C GLY A 77 -9.78 5.77 -22.12
N GLY A 78 -9.83 5.27 -23.36
CA GLY A 78 -10.80 4.22 -23.74
C GLY A 78 -10.47 2.82 -23.23
N ALA A 79 -9.19 2.49 -23.04
CA ALA A 79 -8.76 1.15 -22.62
C ALA A 79 -8.74 0.97 -21.09
N ALA A 80 -8.47 2.05 -20.34
CA ALA A 80 -8.40 2.01 -18.88
C ALA A 80 -9.79 1.82 -18.23
N ASP A 81 -10.83 2.41 -18.81
CA ASP A 81 -12.21 2.30 -18.30
C ASP A 81 -12.79 0.89 -18.53
N ALA A 82 -12.52 0.29 -19.70
CA ALA A 82 -12.89 -1.09 -20.01
C ALA A 82 -12.19 -2.12 -19.10
N ALA A 83 -10.91 -1.89 -18.77
CA ALA A 83 -10.16 -2.76 -17.87
C ALA A 83 -10.74 -2.73 -16.44
N ALA A 84 -11.22 -1.58 -15.97
CA ALA A 84 -11.84 -1.43 -14.66
C ALA A 84 -13.18 -2.20 -14.55
N ALA A 85 -13.97 -2.23 -15.62
CA ALA A 85 -15.27 -2.90 -15.66
C ALA A 85 -15.17 -4.42 -15.50
N THR A 86 -14.09 -5.04 -16.03
CA THR A 86 -13.86 -6.49 -15.97
C THR A 86 -12.86 -6.92 -14.91
N ALA A 87 -12.26 -5.97 -14.17
CA ALA A 87 -11.26 -6.29 -13.17
C ALA A 87 -11.85 -7.10 -12.00
N LEU A 88 -11.04 -8.02 -11.50
CA LEU A 88 -11.29 -8.71 -10.24
C LEU A 88 -11.16 -7.70 -9.09
N ASP A 89 -11.84 -7.98 -7.98
CA ASP A 89 -11.73 -7.15 -6.78
C ASP A 89 -10.32 -7.21 -6.19
N VAL A 90 -9.90 -6.09 -5.62
CA VAL A 90 -8.58 -5.92 -5.01
C VAL A 90 -8.76 -5.47 -3.57
N THR A 91 -8.12 -6.18 -2.64
CA THR A 91 -8.05 -5.76 -1.24
C THR A 91 -6.64 -5.27 -0.93
N LYS A 92 -6.50 -4.31 0.00
CA LYS A 92 -5.17 -3.82 0.41
C LYS A 92 -4.32 -4.95 0.98
N GLU A 93 -4.93 -5.85 1.74
CA GLU A 93 -4.26 -6.98 2.36
C GLU A 93 -3.63 -7.91 1.32
N SER A 94 -4.32 -8.12 0.18
CA SER A 94 -3.81 -8.97 -0.90
C SER A 94 -2.53 -8.42 -1.54
N MET A 95 -2.33 -7.10 -1.50
CA MET A 95 -1.20 -6.40 -2.11
C MET A 95 0.04 -6.39 -1.23
N VAL A 96 -0.06 -6.68 0.07
CA VAL A 96 1.08 -6.62 0.98
C VAL A 96 2.14 -7.66 0.60
N GLY A 97 3.41 -7.25 0.68
CA GLY A 97 4.57 -8.13 0.47
C GLY A 97 5.50 -7.64 -0.65
N ASN A 98 6.35 -8.55 -1.08
CA ASN A 98 7.29 -8.31 -2.18
C ASN A 98 6.67 -8.76 -3.51
N TRP A 99 6.92 -7.98 -4.55
CA TRP A 99 6.43 -8.19 -5.90
C TRP A 99 7.58 -8.08 -6.88
N ARG A 100 7.60 -8.97 -7.89
CA ARG A 100 8.40 -8.76 -9.07
C ARG A 100 7.64 -7.84 -10.01
N VAL A 101 8.31 -6.78 -10.44
CA VAL A 101 7.82 -5.82 -11.43
C VAL A 101 8.48 -6.12 -12.76
N ALA A 102 7.70 -6.23 -13.82
CA ALA A 102 8.20 -6.08 -15.19
C ALA A 102 7.73 -4.73 -15.72
N SER A 103 8.63 -3.96 -16.32
CA SER A 103 8.36 -2.66 -16.93
C SER A 103 9.14 -2.54 -18.23
N GLY A 104 8.44 -2.63 -19.36
CA GLY A 104 9.07 -2.78 -20.66
C GLY A 104 10.03 -3.98 -20.71
N PRO A 105 11.28 -3.81 -21.18
CA PRO A 105 12.27 -4.90 -21.24
C PRO A 105 12.94 -5.17 -19.89
N SER A 106 12.63 -4.40 -18.84
CA SER A 106 13.33 -4.43 -17.56
C SER A 106 12.51 -5.12 -16.48
N SER A 107 13.20 -5.65 -15.47
CA SER A 107 12.53 -6.17 -14.26
C SER A 107 13.21 -5.69 -12.99
N CYS A 108 12.43 -5.49 -11.93
CA CYS A 108 12.87 -4.98 -10.65
C CYS A 108 11.96 -5.48 -9.52
N ASP A 109 12.30 -5.16 -8.27
CA ASP A 109 11.50 -5.54 -7.11
C ASP A 109 10.69 -4.36 -6.58
N MET A 110 9.54 -4.66 -6.00
CA MET A 110 8.69 -3.72 -5.28
C MET A 110 8.26 -4.32 -3.95
N PHE A 111 8.18 -3.50 -2.90
CA PHE A 111 7.63 -3.89 -1.62
C PHE A 111 6.44 -3.00 -1.28
N LEU A 112 5.37 -3.61 -0.75
CA LEU A 112 4.14 -2.93 -0.35
C LEU A 112 3.82 -3.29 1.10
N THR A 113 3.52 -2.29 1.92
CA THR A 113 3.08 -2.46 3.31
C THR A 113 1.80 -1.69 3.57
N LEU A 114 1.13 -1.96 4.70
CA LEU A 114 -0.05 -1.21 5.13
C LEU A 114 0.27 0.03 5.97
N THR A 115 1.56 0.33 6.21
CA THR A 115 1.95 1.49 7.02
C THR A 115 1.56 2.78 6.30
N ASN A 116 0.84 3.70 6.95
CA ASN A 116 0.42 4.95 6.30
C ASN A 116 1.61 5.86 5.92
N LEU A 117 1.49 6.53 4.78
CA LEU A 117 2.36 7.61 4.29
C LEU A 117 1.55 8.57 3.41
N GLY A 118 1.32 9.79 3.91
CA GLY A 118 0.52 10.79 3.21
C GLY A 118 -0.90 10.29 2.95
N SER A 119 -1.30 10.27 1.68
CA SER A 119 -2.62 9.80 1.24
C SER A 119 -2.74 8.29 1.03
N GLY A 120 -1.65 7.53 1.18
CA GLY A 120 -1.63 6.10 0.86
C GLY A 120 -0.88 5.25 1.88
N SER A 121 -0.68 3.98 1.52
CA SER A 121 0.13 3.03 2.26
C SER A 121 1.56 3.02 1.69
N ARG A 122 2.56 2.73 2.53
CA ARG A 122 3.99 2.77 2.15
C ARG A 122 4.31 1.68 1.17
N GLY A 123 5.16 2.01 0.22
CA GLY A 123 5.81 1.05 -0.63
C GLY A 123 7.09 1.64 -1.21
N GLY A 124 7.75 0.86 -2.05
CA GLY A 124 8.91 1.34 -2.77
C GLY A 124 9.42 0.30 -3.73
N THR A 125 10.35 0.73 -4.56
CA THR A 125 10.98 -0.11 -5.58
C THR A 125 12.47 -0.25 -5.34
N ARG A 126 13.04 -1.33 -5.87
CA ARG A 126 14.48 -1.58 -5.86
C ARG A 126 14.91 -2.07 -7.23
N GLY A 127 15.85 -1.35 -7.83
CA GLY A 127 16.37 -1.66 -9.17
C GLY A 127 15.42 -1.28 -10.32
N CYS A 128 14.32 -0.58 -10.05
CA CYS A 128 13.46 -0.06 -11.11
C CYS A 128 14.12 1.15 -11.80
N ALA A 129 13.62 1.49 -12.98
CA ALA A 129 14.03 2.64 -13.78
C ALA A 129 12.81 3.50 -14.16
N GLY A 130 13.08 4.72 -14.64
CA GLY A 130 12.05 5.67 -15.06
C GLY A 130 11.12 6.09 -13.92
N GLU A 131 9.83 6.29 -14.23
CA GLU A 131 8.83 6.82 -13.29
C GLU A 131 8.72 6.01 -11.98
N LEU A 132 8.95 4.69 -12.06
CA LEU A 132 8.86 3.76 -10.93
C LEU A 132 9.96 3.98 -9.87
N THR A 133 11.04 4.70 -10.16
CA THR A 133 12.07 5.04 -9.14
C THR A 133 11.54 6.02 -8.10
N THR A 134 10.49 6.77 -8.43
CA THR A 134 9.91 7.80 -7.56
C THR A 134 8.87 7.25 -6.60
N MET A 135 8.46 5.98 -6.79
CA MET A 135 7.42 5.34 -6.01
C MET A 135 7.72 5.39 -4.51
N GLY A 136 6.77 5.88 -3.73
CA GLY A 136 6.85 5.91 -2.26
C GLY A 136 5.58 5.45 -1.57
N SER A 137 4.44 5.50 -2.25
CA SER A 137 3.16 5.09 -1.68
C SER A 137 2.28 4.38 -2.71
N TRP A 138 1.24 3.74 -2.23
CA TRP A 138 0.24 3.06 -3.04
C TRP A 138 -1.12 3.08 -2.34
N GLU A 139 -2.17 2.84 -3.11
CA GLU A 139 -3.53 2.66 -2.57
C GLU A 139 -4.35 1.74 -3.46
N VAL A 140 -5.52 1.34 -2.94
CA VAL A 140 -6.58 0.72 -3.72
C VAL A 140 -7.68 1.75 -3.92
N ALA A 141 -7.99 2.05 -5.18
CA ALA A 141 -9.07 2.96 -5.57
C ALA A 141 -10.09 2.18 -6.41
N GLY A 142 -11.22 1.82 -5.81
CA GLY A 142 -12.17 0.88 -6.43
C GLY A 142 -11.49 -0.48 -6.67
N LYS A 143 -11.41 -0.90 -7.94
CA LYS A 143 -10.75 -2.15 -8.37
C LYS A 143 -9.31 -1.96 -8.84
N GLN A 144 -8.73 -0.78 -8.62
CA GLN A 144 -7.41 -0.40 -9.13
C GLN A 144 -6.39 -0.34 -8.00
N VAL A 145 -5.17 -0.77 -8.30
CA VAL A 145 -3.98 -0.43 -7.53
C VAL A 145 -3.38 0.83 -8.15
N VAL A 146 -3.31 1.91 -7.37
CA VAL A 146 -2.68 3.16 -7.81
C VAL A 146 -1.32 3.26 -7.12
N LEU A 147 -0.25 3.28 -7.92
CA LEU A 147 1.10 3.57 -7.43
C LEU A 147 1.31 5.07 -7.42
N LYS A 148 1.96 5.60 -6.39
CA LYS A 148 2.18 7.03 -6.18
C LYS A 148 3.64 7.35 -5.87
N ASP A 149 4.07 8.52 -6.30
CA ASP A 149 5.36 9.09 -5.89
C ASP A 149 5.36 9.51 -4.41
N ARG A 150 6.48 10.07 -3.94
CA ARG A 150 6.61 10.56 -2.55
C ARG A 150 5.79 11.82 -2.23
N ASN A 151 5.36 12.55 -3.26
CA ASN A 151 4.51 13.73 -3.13
C ASN A 151 3.02 13.38 -3.15
N GLY A 152 2.68 12.12 -3.47
CA GLY A 152 1.31 11.62 -3.55
C GLY A 152 0.71 11.66 -4.96
N ASN A 153 1.49 12.02 -5.98
CA ASN A 153 1.03 12.00 -7.37
C ASN A 153 0.94 10.55 -7.85
N SER A 154 -0.15 10.17 -8.52
CA SER A 154 -0.24 8.86 -9.17
C SER A 154 0.82 8.76 -10.27
N ILE A 155 1.51 7.61 -10.35
CA ILE A 155 2.55 7.31 -11.36
C ILE A 155 2.23 6.07 -12.21
N ALA A 156 1.34 5.19 -11.72
CA ALA A 156 0.86 4.04 -12.47
C ALA A 156 -0.49 3.58 -11.92
N ARG A 157 -1.27 2.92 -12.80
CA ARG A 157 -2.55 2.28 -12.46
C ARG A 157 -2.52 0.85 -12.94
N LEU A 158 -2.83 -0.09 -12.05
CA LEU A 158 -2.83 -1.53 -12.32
C LEU A 158 -4.14 -2.18 -11.87
N TYR A 159 -4.48 -3.27 -12.54
CA TYR A 159 -5.70 -4.04 -12.31
C TYR A 159 -5.33 -5.50 -12.08
N LYS A 160 -6.08 -6.19 -11.22
CA LYS A 160 -5.89 -7.63 -11.00
C LYS A 160 -6.31 -8.39 -12.26
N SER A 161 -5.35 -9.04 -12.90
CA SER A 161 -5.54 -9.84 -14.12
C SER A 161 -5.53 -11.34 -13.85
N ALA A 162 -4.90 -11.77 -12.75
CA ALA A 162 -4.96 -13.13 -12.20
C ALA A 162 -4.72 -13.10 -10.69
N ASP A 163 -4.74 -14.25 -10.01
CA ASP A 163 -4.74 -14.29 -8.54
C ASP A 163 -3.55 -13.57 -7.87
N ALA A 164 -2.36 -13.73 -8.46
CA ALA A 164 -1.12 -13.08 -8.05
C ALA A 164 -0.51 -12.26 -9.20
N ARG A 165 -1.35 -11.67 -10.07
CA ARG A 165 -0.90 -10.87 -11.20
C ARG A 165 -1.71 -9.60 -11.36
N PHE A 166 -1.00 -8.50 -11.55
CA PHE A 166 -1.59 -7.20 -11.85
C PHE A 166 -0.94 -6.63 -13.08
N ASP A 167 -1.72 -6.11 -14.01
CA ASP A 167 -1.21 -5.50 -15.23
C ASP A 167 -1.77 -4.08 -15.36
N GLY A 168 -0.99 -3.19 -15.98
CA GLY A 168 -1.34 -1.80 -16.12
C GLY A 168 -0.28 -1.00 -16.85
N THR A 169 -0.31 0.32 -16.69
CA THR A 169 0.66 1.23 -17.32
C THR A 169 1.07 2.33 -16.36
N THR A 170 2.28 2.86 -16.56
CA THR A 170 2.66 4.16 -16.00
C THR A 170 1.90 5.30 -16.68
N ASN A 171 1.96 6.52 -16.15
CA ASN A 171 1.37 7.69 -16.81
C ASN A 171 2.03 8.01 -18.16
N SER A 172 3.32 7.69 -18.27
CA SER A 172 4.09 7.76 -19.52
C SER A 172 3.70 6.69 -20.54
N GLY A 173 2.75 5.80 -20.23
CA GLY A 173 2.26 4.75 -21.12
C GLY A 173 3.12 3.48 -21.15
N GLN A 174 4.14 3.38 -20.28
CA GLN A 174 4.99 2.19 -20.20
C GLN A 174 4.18 1.04 -19.58
N PRO A 175 4.08 -0.14 -20.23
CA PRO A 175 3.43 -1.30 -19.63
C PRO A 175 4.15 -1.76 -18.36
N VAL A 176 3.38 -2.04 -17.32
CA VAL A 176 3.86 -2.55 -16.03
C VAL A 176 3.05 -3.77 -15.62
N SER A 177 3.73 -4.82 -15.16
CA SER A 177 3.08 -5.97 -14.51
C SER A 177 3.72 -6.30 -13.18
N LEU A 178 2.89 -6.63 -12.18
CA LEU A 178 3.30 -7.18 -10.89
C LEU A 178 3.00 -8.67 -10.86
N SER A 179 3.92 -9.46 -10.34
CA SER A 179 3.73 -10.90 -10.13
C SER A 179 4.49 -11.40 -8.89
N ARG A 180 3.98 -12.46 -8.26
CA ARG A 180 4.64 -13.18 -7.17
C ARG A 180 4.32 -14.68 -7.24
#